data_AF-A0A8T1WHQ5-F1
#
_entry.id   AF-A0A8T1WHQ5-F1
#
_cell.length_a   1.000
_cell.length_b   1.000
_cell.length_c   1.000
_cell.angle_alpha   90.00
_cell.angle_beta   90.00
_cell.angle_gamma   90.00
#
_symmetry.space_group_name_H-M   'P 1'
#
loop_
_entity.id
_entity.type
_entity.pdbx_description
1 polymer ?
#
loop_
_entity_poly.entity_id
_entity_poly.type
_entity_poly.pdbx_seq_one_letter_code
_entity_poly.pdbx_strand_id
1 'polypeptide(L)'
;MVEKRGSKTATAPLTLEFAPACKQLSLVLLAIFLISFTVTWYKVWWDSLIGIGVMAYGYWVLKDTNPASLDPVRVRHFQYGTTLSLVCHIIAVGEITYFVIKLYLLDKIVDEEEGPGIPLFVFLYFFLLFEIGVTSFGVERTYNLSQEISRNEYFLQSEARV
;
A
#
# COMPACT_ATOMS: atom_id res chain seq x y z
N MET A 1 -16.21 -20.52 49.03
CA MET A 1 -14.87 -19.97 48.73
C MET A 1 -14.64 -20.18 47.25
N VAL A 2 -14.71 -19.11 46.45
CA VAL A 2 -14.42 -19.16 45.02
C VAL A 2 -12.92 -18.97 44.88
N GLU A 3 -12.24 -20.02 44.42
CA GLU A 3 -10.82 -19.99 44.08
C GLU A 3 -10.60 -18.95 42.97
N LYS A 4 -9.94 -17.83 43.30
CA LYS A 4 -9.39 -16.92 42.30
C LYS A 4 -8.32 -17.68 41.51
N ARG A 5 -8.68 -18.21 40.34
CA ARG A 5 -7.70 -18.68 39.36
C ARG A 5 -6.76 -17.52 39.06
N GLY A 6 -5.48 -17.74 39.33
CA GLY A 6 -4.43 -16.74 39.21
C GLY A 6 -4.48 -16.04 37.86
N SER A 7 -4.33 -14.73 37.92
CA SER A 7 -3.96 -13.86 36.81
C SER A 7 -2.74 -14.47 36.11
N LYS A 8 -2.98 -15.22 35.04
CA LYS A 8 -1.98 -15.41 34.00
C LYS A 8 -1.95 -14.07 33.30
N THR A 9 -0.82 -13.39 33.39
CA THR A 9 -0.56 -12.16 32.65
C THR A 9 -0.94 -12.42 31.20
N ALA A 10 -1.91 -11.68 30.69
CA ALA A 10 -2.38 -11.76 29.32
C ALA A 10 -1.20 -11.43 28.38
N THR A 11 -0.43 -12.42 27.98
CA THR A 11 0.61 -12.25 26.96
C THR A 11 -0.09 -12.25 25.62
N ALA A 12 0.02 -11.14 24.89
CA ALA A 12 -0.38 -11.09 23.49
C ALA A 12 0.21 -12.29 22.74
N PRO A 13 -0.49 -12.86 21.73
CA PRO A 13 0.04 -14.01 21.01
C PRO A 13 1.47 -13.71 20.53
N LEU A 14 2.34 -14.69 20.72
CA LEU A 14 3.80 -14.53 20.65
C LEU A 14 4.32 -14.04 19.28
N THR A 15 3.51 -14.12 18.23
CA THR A 15 3.91 -13.85 16.84
C THR A 15 2.77 -13.19 16.05
N LEU A 16 3.09 -12.11 15.34
CA LEU A 16 2.24 -11.53 14.29
C LEU A 16 2.52 -12.27 12.98
N GLU A 17 1.54 -13.03 12.48
CA GLU A 17 1.68 -13.84 11.27
C GLU A 17 1.91 -12.98 10.02
N PHE A 18 1.20 -11.85 9.93
CA PHE A 18 1.22 -11.02 8.71
C PHE A 18 2.34 -9.98 8.69
N ALA A 19 2.98 -9.66 9.82
CA ALA A 19 3.94 -8.57 9.90
C ALA A 19 5.22 -8.80 9.07
N PRO A 20 5.88 -9.98 9.09
CA PRO A 20 7.07 -10.24 8.27
C PRO A 20 6.78 -10.18 6.77
N ALA A 21 5.64 -10.75 6.35
CA ALA A 21 5.22 -10.72 4.95
C ALA A 21 4.90 -9.30 4.47
N CYS A 22 4.21 -8.49 5.29
CA CYS A 22 3.93 -7.09 4.98
C CYS A 22 5.23 -6.28 4.85
N LYS A 23 6.22 -6.51 5.72
CA LYS A 23 7.53 -5.85 5.64
C LYS A 23 8.26 -6.15 4.34
N GLN A 24 8.30 -7.43 3.95
CA GLN A 24 8.90 -7.85 2.67
C GLN A 24 8.16 -7.25 1.49
N LEU A 25 6.82 -7.26 1.54
CA LEU A 25 5.99 -6.67 0.50
C LEU A 25 6.22 -5.16 0.35
N SER A 26 6.38 -4.42 1.46
CA SER A 26 6.75 -2.99 1.41
C SER A 26 8.07 -2.77 0.69
N LEU A 27 9.09 -3.61 0.89
CA LEU A 27 10.35 -3.50 0.15
C LEU A 27 10.20 -3.79 -1.34
N VAL A 28 9.42 -4.82 -1.68
CA VAL A 28 9.15 -5.18 -3.08
C VAL A 28 8.40 -4.05 -3.79
N LEU A 29 7.32 -3.54 -3.18
CA LEU A 29 6.55 -2.42 -3.72
C LEU A 29 7.39 -1.14 -3.80
N LEU A 30 8.26 -0.87 -2.81
CA LEU A 30 9.22 0.24 -2.89
C LEU A 30 10.12 0.13 -4.12
N ALA A 31 10.67 -1.05 -4.39
CA ALA A 31 11.49 -1.28 -5.58
C ALA A 31 10.71 -1.10 -6.87
N ILE A 32 9.47 -1.62 -6.94
CA ILE A 32 8.56 -1.44 -8.08
C ILE A 32 8.30 0.05 -8.31
N PHE A 33 7.97 0.82 -7.28
CA PHE A 33 7.66 2.24 -7.41
C PHE A 33 8.89 3.11 -7.74
N LEU A 34 10.10 2.69 -7.33
CA LEU A 34 11.32 3.33 -7.79
C LEU A 34 11.54 3.12 -9.30
N ILE A 35 11.28 1.91 -9.81
CA ILE A 35 11.34 1.63 -11.25
C ILE A 35 10.25 2.42 -11.98
N SER A 36 9.02 2.38 -11.44
CA SER A 36 7.87 3.14 -11.93
C SER A 36 8.22 4.60 -12.14
N PHE A 37 8.75 5.25 -11.11
CA PHE A 37 9.14 6.65 -11.17
C PHE A 37 10.10 6.97 -12.33
N THR A 38 11.01 6.05 -12.69
CA THR A 38 11.93 6.25 -13.84
C THR A 38 11.24 6.13 -15.18
N VAL A 39 10.17 5.33 -15.29
CA VAL A 39 9.47 5.05 -16.56
C VAL A 39 8.20 5.89 -16.75
N THR A 40 7.54 6.30 -15.66
CA THR A 40 6.32 7.10 -15.63
C THR A 40 6.58 8.59 -15.38
N TRP A 41 7.85 9.01 -15.40
CA TRP A 41 8.27 10.41 -15.16
C TRP A 41 7.48 11.41 -16.03
N TYR A 42 7.05 10.99 -17.22
CA TYR A 42 6.18 11.76 -18.09
C TYR A 42 4.72 11.74 -17.59
N LYS A 43 4.28 12.87 -17.01
CA LYS A 43 2.91 13.19 -16.54
C LYS A 43 2.48 12.65 -15.18
N VAL A 44 2.68 11.36 -14.89
CA VAL A 44 2.11 10.71 -13.68
C VAL A 44 3.15 10.36 -12.61
N TRP A 45 4.33 10.97 -12.66
CA TRP A 45 5.44 10.77 -11.70
C TRP A 45 5.05 10.93 -10.22
N TRP A 46 4.04 11.74 -9.94
CA TRP A 46 3.56 12.03 -8.59
C TRP A 46 2.98 10.79 -7.91
N ASP A 47 2.38 9.88 -8.68
CA ASP A 47 1.77 8.64 -8.19
C ASP A 47 2.83 7.70 -7.60
N SER A 48 3.91 7.48 -8.35
CA SER A 48 5.06 6.67 -7.90
C SER A 48 5.74 7.28 -6.67
N LEU A 49 5.82 8.61 -6.55
CA LEU A 49 6.40 9.26 -5.35
C LEU A 49 5.56 9.02 -4.09
N ILE A 50 4.24 9.10 -4.20
CA ILE A 50 3.34 8.78 -3.09
C ILE A 50 3.55 7.32 -2.68
N GLY A 51 3.58 6.40 -3.65
CA GLY A 51 3.87 4.99 -3.41
C GLY A 51 5.21 4.77 -2.68
N ILE A 52 6.28 5.41 -3.15
CA ILE A 52 7.61 5.36 -2.49
C ILE A 52 7.53 5.81 -1.04
N GLY A 53 6.89 6.94 -0.77
CA GLY A 53 6.73 7.49 0.58
C GLY A 53 5.98 6.53 1.50
N VAL A 54 4.85 5.99 1.03
CA VAL A 54 4.03 5.04 1.79
C VAL A 54 4.79 3.75 2.07
N MET A 55 5.51 3.19 1.08
CA MET A 55 6.25 1.94 1.26
C MET A 55 7.49 2.10 2.15
N ALA A 56 8.20 3.22 2.05
CA ALA A 56 9.29 3.55 2.96
C ALA A 56 8.78 3.70 4.40
N TYR A 57 7.64 4.38 4.58
CA TYR A 57 6.97 4.47 5.88
C TYR A 57 6.56 3.09 6.40
N GLY A 58 5.93 2.25 5.59
CA GLY A 58 5.53 0.89 5.94
C GLY A 58 6.71 0.01 6.39
N TYR A 59 7.82 0.07 5.64
CA TYR A 59 9.04 -0.65 6.02
C TYR A 59 9.61 -0.18 7.36
N TRP A 60 9.60 1.14 7.61
CA TRP A 60 10.04 1.72 8.87
C TRP A 60 9.13 1.31 10.04
N VAL A 61 7.80 1.36 9.85
CA VAL A 61 6.81 0.92 10.85
C VAL A 61 6.99 -0.56 11.21
N LEU A 62 7.30 -1.40 10.21
CA LEU A 62 7.47 -2.84 10.37
C LEU A 62 8.94 -3.25 10.56
N LYS A 63 9.84 -2.31 10.91
CA LYS A 63 11.27 -2.61 11.11
C LYS A 63 11.46 -3.68 12.18
N ASP A 64 10.80 -3.50 13.32
CA ASP A 64 10.69 -4.49 14.39
C ASP A 64 9.30 -5.14 14.29
N THR A 65 9.25 -6.44 14.01
CA THR A 65 7.99 -7.20 13.91
C THR A 65 7.58 -7.82 15.23
N ASN A 66 8.29 -7.53 16.33
CA ASN A 66 7.90 -7.98 17.65
C ASN A 66 6.54 -7.37 18.02
N PRO A 67 5.53 -8.21 18.38
CA PRO A 67 4.20 -7.72 18.75
C PRO A 67 4.22 -6.70 19.90
N ALA A 68 5.19 -6.79 20.81
CA ALA A 68 5.29 -5.91 21.98
C ALA A 68 5.75 -4.48 21.65
N SER A 69 6.43 -4.28 20.51
CA SER A 69 6.96 -2.98 20.08
C SER A 69 6.15 -2.34 18.95
N LEU A 70 5.20 -3.06 18.38
CA LEU A 70 4.42 -2.60 17.25
C LEU A 70 3.34 -1.61 17.71
N ASP A 71 3.33 -0.41 17.13
CA ASP A 71 2.31 0.60 17.41
C ASP A 71 1.09 0.39 16.46
N PRO A 72 -0.08 0.00 16.99
CA PRO A 72 -1.30 -0.25 16.21
C PRO A 72 -1.74 0.93 15.35
N VAL A 73 -1.54 2.15 15.86
CA VAL A 73 -1.93 3.39 15.16
C VAL A 73 -1.05 3.59 13.93
N ARG A 74 0.26 3.31 14.04
CA ARG A 74 1.18 3.41 12.90
C ARG A 74 0.87 2.42 11.81
N VAL A 75 0.53 1.18 12.17
CA VAL A 75 0.13 0.15 11.20
C VAL A 75 -1.16 0.54 10.48
N ARG A 76 -2.13 1.11 11.20
CA ARG A 76 -3.36 1.62 10.58
C ARG A 76 -3.10 2.79 9.61
N HIS A 77 -2.20 3.71 9.96
CA HIS A 77 -1.76 4.75 9.01
C HIS A 77 -1.08 4.16 7.79
N PHE A 78 -0.27 3.11 7.96
CA PHE A 78 0.35 2.43 6.82
C PHE A 78 -0.70 1.76 5.91
N GLN A 79 -1.71 1.11 6.49
CA GLN A 79 -2.85 0.58 5.73
C GLN A 79 -3.56 1.70 4.95
N TYR A 80 -3.91 2.82 5.59
CA TYR A 80 -4.57 3.94 4.91
C TYR A 80 -3.70 4.57 3.83
N GLY A 81 -2.40 4.70 4.07
CA GLY A 81 -1.45 5.15 3.04
C GLY A 81 -1.38 4.19 1.86
N THR A 82 -1.42 2.89 2.10
CA THR A 82 -1.41 1.87 1.03
C THR A 82 -2.69 1.94 0.20
N THR A 83 -3.84 2.14 0.84
CA THR A 83 -5.12 2.40 0.16
C THR A 83 -5.08 3.71 -0.63
N LEU A 84 -4.50 4.78 -0.08
CA LEU A 84 -4.32 6.05 -0.79
C LEU A 84 -3.45 5.85 -2.05
N SER A 85 -2.33 5.12 -1.94
CA SER A 85 -1.48 4.78 -3.09
C SER A 85 -2.27 4.04 -4.17
N LEU A 86 -3.14 3.09 -3.79
CA LEU A 86 -4.01 2.41 -4.75
C LEU A 86 -4.96 3.38 -5.48
N VAL A 87 -5.56 4.31 -4.74
CA VAL A 87 -6.43 5.35 -5.33
C VAL A 87 -5.65 6.26 -6.28
N CYS A 88 -4.41 6.63 -5.92
CA CYS A 88 -3.52 7.39 -6.80
C CYS A 88 -3.26 6.67 -8.13
N HIS A 89 -2.96 5.37 -8.10
CA HIS A 89 -2.76 4.59 -9.33
C HIS A 89 -4.01 4.60 -10.23
N ILE A 90 -5.21 4.49 -9.63
CA ILE A 90 -6.48 4.54 -10.38
C ILE A 90 -6.67 5.93 -11.03
N ILE A 91 -6.34 7.01 -10.31
CA ILE A 91 -6.39 8.38 -10.86
C ILE A 91 -5.38 8.53 -12.01
N ALA A 92 -4.16 8.02 -11.85
CA ALA A 92 -3.12 8.06 -12.87
C ALA A 92 -3.56 7.32 -14.15
N VAL A 93 -4.21 6.15 -14.04
CA VAL A 93 -4.82 5.46 -15.18
C VAL A 93 -5.87 6.36 -15.87
N GLY A 94 -6.69 7.07 -15.10
CA GLY A 94 -7.65 8.03 -15.62
C GLY A 94 -6.99 9.16 -16.44
N GLU A 95 -5.90 9.74 -15.93
CA GLU A 95 -5.13 10.77 -16.64
C GLU A 95 -4.54 10.23 -17.95
N ILE A 96 -3.90 9.06 -17.91
CA ILE A 96 -3.35 8.42 -19.12
C ILE A 96 -4.45 8.11 -20.13
N THR A 97 -5.60 7.61 -19.67
CA THR A 97 -6.76 7.34 -20.54
C THR A 97 -7.24 8.60 -21.24
N TYR A 98 -7.33 9.71 -20.52
CA TYR A 98 -7.70 11.00 -21.10
C TYR A 98 -6.72 11.44 -22.19
N PHE A 99 -5.41 11.29 -21.97
CA PHE A 99 -4.39 11.63 -22.98
C PHE A 99 -4.46 10.71 -24.21
N VAL A 100 -4.68 9.41 -24.02
CA VAL A 100 -4.87 8.47 -25.14
C VAL A 100 -6.09 8.88 -25.96
N ILE A 101 -7.23 9.17 -25.32
CA ILE A 101 -8.45 9.61 -26.02
C ILE A 101 -8.21 10.93 -26.75
N LYS A 102 -7.55 11.90 -26.11
CA LYS A 102 -7.20 13.19 -26.70
C LYS A 102 -6.35 12.98 -27.97
N LEU A 103 -5.27 12.21 -27.89
CA LEU A 103 -4.39 11.91 -29.03
C LEU A 103 -5.09 11.10 -30.13
N TYR A 104 -6.02 10.20 -29.81
CA TYR A 104 -6.68 9.41 -30.86
C TYR A 104 -7.86 10.13 -31.53
N LEU A 105 -8.60 10.97 -30.81
CA LEU A 105 -9.81 11.63 -31.32
C LEU A 105 -9.56 13.06 -31.78
N LEU A 106 -8.69 13.81 -31.11
CA LEU A 106 -8.52 15.24 -31.33
C LEU A 106 -7.30 15.58 -32.21
N ASP A 107 -6.34 14.67 -32.36
CA ASP A 107 -5.19 14.81 -33.26
C ASP A 107 -5.60 14.87 -34.75
N LYS A 108 -6.81 14.37 -35.08
CA LYS A 108 -7.42 14.55 -36.41
C LYS A 108 -8.04 15.93 -36.64
N ILE A 109 -8.14 16.76 -35.61
CA ILE A 109 -8.87 18.04 -35.62
C ILE A 109 -7.93 19.20 -35.28
N VAL A 110 -6.90 18.97 -34.48
CA VAL A 110 -5.94 19.97 -34.01
C VAL A 110 -4.55 19.38 -34.21
N ASP A 111 -3.72 19.99 -35.06
CA ASP A 111 -2.27 19.72 -35.15
C ASP A 111 -1.65 20.04 -33.77
N GLU A 112 -1.57 19.05 -32.88
CA GLU A 112 -0.85 19.19 -31.61
C GLU A 112 0.55 18.55 -31.70
N GLU A 113 1.50 19.20 -31.02
CA GLU A 113 2.93 18.90 -31.03
C GLU A 113 3.28 17.42 -30.80
N GLU A 114 4.36 16.97 -31.45
CA GLU A 114 4.97 15.64 -31.35
C GLU A 114 5.11 15.14 -29.89
N GLY A 115 4.10 14.40 -29.44
CA GLY A 115 4.17 13.65 -28.18
C GLY A 115 5.07 12.41 -28.32
N PRO A 116 5.39 11.73 -27.21
CA PRO A 116 6.24 10.53 -27.19
C PRO A 116 5.65 9.29 -27.90
N GLY A 117 4.57 9.48 -28.65
CA GLY A 117 3.89 8.46 -29.43
C GLY A 117 2.93 7.60 -28.62
N ILE A 118 1.93 7.06 -29.31
CA ILE A 118 0.96 6.09 -28.79
C ILE A 118 1.60 4.91 -28.04
N PRO A 119 2.72 4.30 -28.52
CA PRO A 119 3.30 3.14 -27.84
C PRO A 119 3.71 3.41 -26.38
N LEU A 120 4.20 4.62 -26.06
CA LEU A 120 4.53 4.96 -24.68
C LEU A 120 3.28 4.96 -23.80
N PHE A 121 2.18 5.57 -24.25
CA PHE A 121 0.95 5.62 -23.45
C PHE A 121 0.34 4.23 -23.23
N VAL A 122 0.40 3.35 -24.24
CA VAL A 122 -0.03 1.95 -24.09
C VAL A 122 0.84 1.21 -23.07
N PHE A 123 2.17 1.40 -23.14
CA PHE A 123 3.10 0.85 -22.14
C PHE A 123 2.77 1.35 -20.73
N LEU A 124 2.62 2.67 -20.55
CA LEU A 124 2.25 3.28 -19.27
C LEU A 124 0.93 2.74 -18.72
N TYR A 125 -0.06 2.52 -19.59
CA TYR A 125 -1.35 1.97 -19.21
C TYR A 125 -1.23 0.56 -18.62
N PHE A 126 -0.52 -0.35 -19.31
CA PHE A 126 -0.29 -1.70 -18.79
C PHE A 126 0.54 -1.70 -17.51
N PHE A 127 1.55 -0.83 -17.44
CA PHE A 127 2.40 -0.70 -16.27
C PHE A 127 1.60 -0.23 -15.05
N LEU A 128 0.75 0.80 -15.18
CA LEU A 128 -0.13 1.27 -14.11
C LEU A 128 -1.16 0.20 -13.70
N LEU A 129 -1.70 -0.58 -14.63
CA LEU A 129 -2.58 -1.71 -14.28
C LEU A 129 -1.86 -2.79 -13.46
N PHE A 130 -0.59 -3.06 -13.79
CA PHE A 130 0.24 -3.94 -12.98
C PHE A 130 0.45 -3.38 -11.57
N GLU A 131 0.72 -2.07 -11.44
CA GLU A 131 0.85 -1.39 -10.15
C GLU A 131 -0.42 -1.45 -9.31
N ILE A 132 -1.60 -1.25 -9.91
CA ILE A 132 -2.89 -1.45 -9.26
C ILE A 132 -2.99 -2.88 -8.71
N GLY A 133 -2.61 -3.88 -9.51
CA GLY A 133 -2.65 -5.29 -9.11
C GLY A 133 -1.79 -5.58 -7.88
N VAL A 134 -0.51 -5.21 -7.92
CA VAL A 134 0.42 -5.46 -6.80
C VAL A 134 0.10 -4.62 -5.56
N THR A 135 -0.40 -3.39 -5.73
CA THR A 135 -0.79 -2.51 -4.63
C THR A 135 -2.08 -2.99 -3.97
N SER A 136 -3.04 -3.52 -4.74
CA SER A 136 -4.26 -4.14 -4.20
C SER A 136 -3.92 -5.31 -3.28
N PHE A 137 -2.94 -6.14 -3.67
CA PHE A 137 -2.42 -7.18 -2.78
C PHE A 137 -1.77 -6.61 -1.51
N GLY A 138 -1.06 -5.47 -1.63
CA GLY A 138 -0.57 -4.69 -0.49
C GLY A 138 -1.68 -4.23 0.46
N VAL A 139 -2.79 -3.72 -0.07
CA VAL A 139 -3.97 -3.31 0.71
C VAL A 139 -4.56 -4.49 1.48
N GLU A 140 -4.73 -5.65 0.83
CA GLU A 140 -5.25 -6.85 1.48
C GLU A 140 -4.36 -7.30 2.65
N ARG A 141 -3.04 -7.35 2.44
CA ARG A 141 -2.09 -7.78 3.46
C ARG A 141 -2.01 -6.83 4.64
N THR A 142 -1.98 -5.53 4.38
CA THR A 142 -1.97 -4.50 5.43
C THR A 142 -3.30 -4.44 6.20
N TYR A 143 -4.42 -4.73 5.53
CA TYR A 143 -5.72 -4.91 6.18
C TYR A 143 -5.71 -6.11 7.11
N ASN A 144 -5.25 -7.28 6.65
CA ASN A 144 -5.17 -8.50 7.46
C ASN A 144 -4.28 -8.32 8.69
N LEU A 145 -3.14 -7.63 8.55
CA LEU A 145 -2.30 -7.28 9.68
C LEU A 145 -3.02 -6.35 10.68
N SER A 146 -3.76 -5.36 10.18
CA SER A 146 -4.53 -4.44 11.04
C SER A 146 -5.65 -5.16 11.80
N GLN A 147 -6.29 -6.14 11.17
CA GLN A 147 -7.28 -7.01 11.82
C GLN A 147 -6.64 -7.92 12.87
N GLU A 148 -5.47 -8.50 12.59
CA GLU A 148 -4.72 -9.32 13.54
C GLU A 148 -4.37 -8.53 14.80
N ILE A 149 -3.87 -7.30 14.64
CA ILE A 149 -3.55 -6.40 15.77
C ILE A 149 -4.80 -6.05 16.56
N SER A 150 -5.89 -5.65 15.88
CA SER A 150 -7.16 -5.27 16.53
C SER A 150 -7.76 -6.44 17.33
N ARG A 151 -7.67 -7.66 16.78
CA ARG A 151 -8.07 -8.90 17.47
C ARG A 151 -7.25 -9.11 18.74
N ASN A 152 -5.93 -8.94 18.66
CA ASN A 152 -5.04 -9.13 19.81
C ASN A 152 -5.31 -8.09 20.91
N GLU A 153 -5.56 -6.83 20.55
CA GLU A 153 -5.96 -5.78 21.50
C GLU A 153 -7.24 -6.14 22.25
N TYR A 154 -8.25 -6.65 21.54
CA TYR A 154 -9.52 -7.06 22.15
C TYR A 154 -9.32 -8.17 23.20
N PHE A 155 -8.49 -9.19 22.90
CA PHE A 155 -8.17 -10.26 23.86
C PHE A 155 -7.44 -9.74 25.09
N LEU A 156 -6.46 -8.84 24.93
CA LEU A 156 -5.76 -8.24 26.06
C LEU A 156 -6.69 -7.42 26.95
N GLN A 157 -7.61 -6.66 26.35
CA GLN A 157 -8.59 -5.87 27.08
C GLN A 157 -9.62 -6.73 27.81
N SER A 158 -10.04 -7.86 27.24
CA SER A 158 -11.01 -8.75 27.87
C SER A 158 -10.39 -9.49 29.06
N GLU A 159 -9.14 -9.94 28.95
CA GLU A 159 -8.42 -10.58 30.06
C GLU A 159 -8.06 -9.60 31.19
N ALA A 160 -7.79 -8.33 30.89
CA ALA A 160 -7.53 -7.30 31.91
C ALA A 160 -8.77 -6.90 32.72
N ARG A 161 -9.98 -7.24 32.25
CA ARG A 161 -11.25 -6.92 32.93
C ARG A 161 -11.75 -8.05 33.85
N VAL A 162 -11.10 -9.21 33.84
CA VAL A 162 -11.43 -10.40 34.66
C VAL A 162 -10.53 -10.47 35.88
#